data_AF-A0A060C7E5-F1
#
_entry.id   AF-A0A060C7E5-F1
#
_cell.length_a   1.000
_cell.length_b   1.000
_cell.length_c   1.000
_cell.angle_alpha   90.00
_cell.angle_beta   90.00
_cell.angle_gamma   90.00
#
_symmetry.space_group_name_H-M   'P 1'
#
loop_
_entity.id
_entity.type
_entity.pdbx_description
1 polymer ?
#
loop_
_entity_poly.entity_id
_entity_poly.type
_entity_poly.pdbx_seq_one_letter_code
_entity_poly.pdbx_strand_id
1 'polypeptide(L)'
;GVGVVAFGLAATTAGDKYSALHREIGGFAFSPFHKGESPQTGVYPSIGQIKSDLRLAAEHTHNIRTYTVEGDLGQIPALARGMGLNVTLGAWLDTHQEANAKELAKVVKVANANSDVKQVMVGNE
;
A
#
# COMPACT_ATOMS: atom_id res chain seq x y z
N GLY A 1 11.86 20.49 -10.37
CA GLY A 1 10.56 20.45 -11.06
C GLY A 1 9.53 20.01 -10.05
N VAL A 2 8.41 20.73 -9.92
CA VAL A 2 7.38 20.45 -8.93
C VAL A 2 6.64 19.18 -9.36
N GLY A 3 6.85 18.08 -8.65
CA GLY A 3 6.17 16.81 -8.87
C GLY A 3 4.77 16.86 -8.28
N VAL A 4 3.76 16.56 -9.08
CA VAL A 4 2.38 16.39 -8.61
C VAL A 4 2.28 14.99 -7.99
N VAL A 5 2.14 14.92 -6.67
CA VAL A 5 1.80 13.68 -5.97
C VAL A 5 0.30 13.45 -6.15
N ALA A 6 -0.08 12.41 -6.88
CA ALA A 6 -1.47 12.03 -7.03
C ALA A 6 -1.91 11.22 -5.81
N PHE A 7 -2.60 11.85 -4.87
CA PHE A 7 -3.32 11.14 -3.80
C PHE A 7 -4.65 10.63 -4.33
N GLY A 8 -4.75 9.32 -4.58
CA GLY A 8 -6.02 8.65 -4.76
C GLY A 8 -6.73 8.49 -3.41
N LEU A 9 -7.55 9.46 -3.01
CA LEU A 9 -8.31 9.41 -1.76
C LEU A 9 -9.59 8.56 -1.97
N ALA A 10 -9.49 7.24 -1.83
CA ALA A 10 -10.66 6.39 -1.69
C ALA A 10 -11.00 6.23 -0.19
N ALA A 11 -11.89 7.08 0.32
CA ALA A 11 -12.45 6.91 1.65
C ALA A 11 -13.69 6.00 1.57
N THR A 12 -13.63 4.82 2.19
CA THR A 12 -14.80 3.94 2.29
C THR A 12 -15.67 4.42 3.45
N THR A 13 -16.80 5.07 3.16
CA THR A 13 -17.86 5.29 4.16
C THR A 13 -18.73 4.03 4.24
N ALA A 14 -18.64 3.30 5.35
CA ALA A 14 -19.56 2.22 5.65
C ALA A 14 -20.95 2.79 5.97
N GLY A 15 -21.94 2.50 5.13
CA GLY A 15 -23.34 2.90 5.33
C GLY A 15 -23.99 2.19 6.53
N ASP A 16 -24.47 3.01 7.46
CA ASP A 16 -25.72 2.88 8.25
C ASP A 16 -25.96 1.70 9.20
N LYS A 17 -24.95 1.10 9.85
CA LYS A 17 -25.19 0.27 11.08
C LYS A 17 -24.25 0.44 12.27
N TYR A 18 -23.28 1.37 12.23
CA TYR A 18 -22.33 1.56 13.33
C TYR A 18 -22.09 3.05 13.62
N SER A 19 -23.13 3.75 14.12
CA SER A 19 -23.17 5.21 14.31
C SER A 19 -22.31 5.76 15.46
N ALA A 20 -21.19 5.11 15.83
CA ALA A 20 -20.35 5.58 16.94
C ALA A 20 -18.85 5.29 16.76
N LEU A 21 -18.34 5.17 15.53
CA LEU A 21 -16.89 5.06 15.31
C LEU A 21 -16.33 6.34 14.68
N HIS A 22 -15.60 7.06 15.52
CA HIS A 22 -14.73 8.23 15.34
C HIS A 22 -14.47 8.72 13.90
N ARG A 23 -14.60 10.05 13.76
CA ARG A 23 -14.18 10.88 12.63
C ARG A 23 -12.65 10.93 12.48
N GLU A 24 -11.97 9.79 12.45
CA GLU A 24 -10.56 9.70 12.10
C GLU A 24 -10.44 8.99 10.75
N ILE A 25 -9.55 9.50 9.88
CA ILE A 25 -9.19 8.83 8.64
C ILE A 25 -8.54 7.49 9.03
N GLY A 26 -9.23 6.37 8.81
CA GLY A 26 -8.77 5.03 9.20
C GLY A 26 -7.46 4.58 8.53
N GLY A 27 -7.02 5.30 7.49
CA GLY A 27 -5.75 5.11 6.79
C GLY A 27 -5.87 5.54 5.32
N PHE A 28 -4.74 5.63 4.61
CA PHE A 28 -4.72 5.93 3.17
C PHE A 28 -4.43 4.69 2.33
N ALA A 29 -5.13 4.57 1.20
CA ALA A 29 -4.65 3.78 0.08
C ALA A 29 -3.33 4.38 -0.43
N PHE A 30 -2.26 3.58 -0.43
CA PHE A 30 -0.92 4.03 -0.78
C PHE A 30 -0.45 3.37 -2.07
N SER A 31 -0.18 4.21 -3.08
CA SER A 31 0.23 3.81 -4.42
C SER A 31 1.31 4.79 -4.92
N PRO A 32 2.61 4.47 -4.75
CA PRO A 32 3.71 5.42 -4.96
C PRO A 32 4.11 5.58 -6.43
N PHE A 33 3.18 5.41 -7.37
CA PHE A 33 3.46 5.54 -8.80
C PHE A 33 3.37 7.00 -9.22
N HIS A 34 4.42 7.49 -9.89
CA HIS A 34 4.47 8.83 -10.45
C HIS A 34 4.05 8.81 -11.92
N LYS A 35 4.05 9.98 -12.57
CA LYS A 35 3.58 10.11 -13.97
C LYS A 35 4.39 9.19 -14.91
N GLY A 36 3.68 8.28 -15.59
CA GLY A 36 4.26 7.31 -16.54
C GLY A 36 4.64 5.97 -15.91
N GLU A 37 4.55 5.85 -14.59
CA GLU A 37 4.81 4.64 -13.84
C GLU A 37 3.47 3.93 -13.56
N SER A 38 3.40 2.63 -13.83
CA SER A 38 2.31 1.77 -13.40
C SER A 38 2.68 0.30 -13.59
N PRO A 39 1.96 -0.64 -12.94
CA PRO A 39 2.12 -2.06 -13.22
C PRO A 39 1.86 -2.38 -14.71
N GLN A 40 0.90 -1.70 -15.35
CA GLN A 40 0.54 -1.92 -16.75
C GLN A 40 1.64 -1.52 -17.73
N THR A 41 2.45 -0.50 -17.38
CA THR A 41 3.61 -0.11 -18.19
C THR A 41 4.87 -0.89 -17.83
N GLY A 42 4.85 -1.65 -16.71
CA GLY A 42 6.01 -2.33 -16.15
C GLY A 42 7.06 -1.37 -15.58
N VAL A 43 6.74 -0.08 -15.46
CA VAL A 43 7.63 0.94 -14.91
C VAL A 43 7.25 1.18 -13.47
N TYR A 44 8.15 0.80 -12.56
CA TYR A 44 7.96 0.90 -11.12
C TYR A 44 8.72 2.09 -10.52
N PRO A 45 8.21 2.68 -9.43
CA PRO A 45 8.93 3.73 -8.71
C PRO A 45 10.20 3.17 -8.08
N SER A 46 11.24 4.00 -8.05
CA SER A 46 12.47 3.70 -7.32
C SER A 46 12.26 3.69 -5.81
N ILE A 47 13.15 3.01 -5.07
CA ILE A 47 13.17 3.06 -3.60
C ILE A 47 13.26 4.49 -3.05
N GLY A 48 13.94 5.40 -3.76
CA GLY A 48 14.01 6.81 -3.37
C GLY A 48 12.65 7.51 -3.42
N GLN A 49 11.89 7.29 -4.51
CA GLN A 49 10.51 7.80 -4.67
C GLN A 49 9.60 7.21 -3.60
N ILE A 50 9.60 5.88 -3.41
CA ILE A 50 8.79 5.20 -2.39
C ILE A 50 9.05 5.79 -1.00
N LYS A 51 10.32 5.97 -0.61
CA LYS A 51 10.68 6.58 0.68
C LYS A 51 10.19 8.02 0.82
N SER A 52 10.20 8.79 -0.27
CA SER A 52 9.71 10.17 -0.27
C SER A 52 8.21 10.22 -0.05
N ASP A 53 7.46 9.38 -0.75
CA ASP A 53 6.00 9.32 -0.65
C ASP A 53 5.55 8.78 0.71
N LEU A 54 6.27 7.80 1.28
CA LEU A 54 6.01 7.31 2.63
C LEU A 54 6.21 8.40 3.70
N ARG A 55 7.24 9.24 3.57
CA ARG A 55 7.44 10.37 4.50
C ARG A 55 6.27 11.35 4.45
N LEU A 56 5.81 11.68 3.24
CA LEU A 56 4.67 12.56 3.07
C LEU A 56 3.39 11.94 3.64
N ALA A 57 3.16 10.63 3.45
CA ALA A 57 2.03 9.93 4.04
C ALA A 57 2.08 9.96 5.59
N ALA A 58 3.27 9.80 6.17
CA ALA A 58 3.48 9.81 7.62
C ALA A 58 3.19 11.17 8.28
N GLU A 59 3.17 12.27 7.52
CA GLU A 59 2.75 13.60 8.03
C GLU A 59 1.23 13.69 8.25
N HIS A 60 0.45 12.77 7.67
CA HIS A 60 -1.00 12.85 7.62
C HIS A 60 -1.73 11.65 8.23
N THR A 61 -1.06 10.51 8.38
CA THR A 61 -1.65 9.30 8.97
C THR A 61 -0.60 8.37 9.57
N HIS A 62 -1.06 7.46 10.42
CA HIS A 62 -0.27 6.34 10.93
C HIS A 62 -0.61 5.01 10.25
N ASN A 63 -1.58 4.98 9.34
CA ASN A 63 -2.03 3.73 8.72
C ASN A 63 -2.07 3.86 7.21
N ILE A 64 -1.38 2.97 6.52
CA ILE A 64 -1.44 2.87 5.06
C ILE A 64 -1.86 1.47 4.63
N ARG A 65 -2.49 1.40 3.46
CA ARG A 65 -2.83 0.15 2.79
C ARG A 65 -2.14 0.10 1.43
N THR A 66 -1.44 -0.99 1.15
CA THR A 66 -0.93 -1.29 -0.19
C THR A 66 -1.82 -2.34 -0.86
N TYR A 67 -1.70 -2.49 -2.18
CA TYR A 67 -2.52 -3.43 -2.97
C TYR A 67 -1.74 -4.62 -3.50
N THR A 68 -0.43 -4.47 -3.65
CA THR A 68 0.44 -5.48 -4.21
C THR A 68 1.80 -5.46 -3.51
N VAL A 69 2.50 -6.58 -3.60
CA VAL A 69 3.90 -6.73 -3.21
C VAL A 69 4.84 -6.88 -4.40
N GLU A 70 4.37 -6.64 -5.63
CA GLU A 70 5.16 -6.78 -6.85
C GLU A 70 6.41 -5.88 -6.82
N GLY A 71 7.51 -6.38 -7.40
CA GLY A 71 8.77 -5.62 -7.51
C GLY A 71 9.26 -5.04 -6.17
N ASP A 72 9.59 -3.75 -6.18
CA ASP A 72 10.07 -3.02 -5.00
C ASP A 72 8.96 -2.59 -4.03
N LEU A 73 7.68 -2.72 -4.41
CA LEU A 73 6.55 -2.40 -3.53
C LEU A 73 6.49 -3.33 -2.31
N GLY A 74 6.98 -4.57 -2.46
CA GLY A 74 7.15 -5.49 -1.33
C GLY A 74 8.12 -5.00 -0.25
N GLN A 75 8.92 -3.96 -0.51
CA GLN A 75 9.81 -3.35 0.49
C GLN A 75 9.10 -2.31 1.36
N ILE A 76 7.87 -1.89 1.00
CA ILE A 76 7.14 -0.81 1.68
C ILE A 76 7.04 -1.03 3.20
N PRO A 77 6.68 -2.21 3.74
CA PRO A 77 6.62 -2.40 5.19
C PRO A 77 7.95 -2.12 5.90
N ALA A 78 9.06 -2.66 5.37
CA ALA A 78 10.37 -2.44 5.96
C ALA A 78 10.78 -0.96 5.93
N LEU A 79 10.42 -0.23 4.87
CA LEU A 79 10.68 1.20 4.73
C LEU A 79 9.79 2.05 5.67
N ALA A 80 8.54 1.66 5.84
CA ALA A 80 7.52 2.34 6.63
C ALA A 80 7.77 2.24 8.14
N ARG A 81 8.40 1.15 8.61
CA ARG A 81 8.69 0.91 10.04
C ARG A 81 9.39 2.09 10.73
N GLY A 82 10.41 2.66 10.08
CA GLY A 82 11.17 3.79 10.65
C GLY A 82 10.39 5.10 10.70
N MET A 83 9.18 5.15 10.11
CA MET A 83 8.37 6.35 9.94
C MET A 83 7.09 6.33 10.80
N GLY A 84 6.91 5.31 11.65
CA GLY A 84 5.74 5.21 12.53
C GLY A 84 4.43 4.86 11.80
N LEU A 85 4.54 4.25 10.62
CA LEU A 85 3.40 3.80 9.81
C LEU A 85 3.12 2.31 10.07
N ASN A 86 1.85 1.98 10.31
CA ASN A 86 1.33 0.63 10.23
C ASN A 86 0.92 0.32 8.78
N VAL A 87 1.10 -0.92 8.36
CA VAL A 87 0.78 -1.34 7.00
C VAL A 87 -0.28 -2.43 7.00
N THR A 88 -1.35 -2.21 6.24
CA THR A 88 -2.22 -3.27 5.73
C THR A 88 -1.70 -3.69 4.37
N LEU A 89 -1.16 -4.91 4.28
CA LEU A 89 -0.46 -5.41 3.10
C LEU A 89 -1.45 -6.07 2.13
N GLY A 90 -1.50 -5.60 0.89
CA GLY A 90 -2.33 -6.19 -0.16
C GLY A 90 -1.59 -7.23 -0.99
N ALA A 91 -2.31 -8.27 -1.43
CA ALA A 91 -1.89 -9.20 -2.47
C ALA A 91 -2.86 -9.08 -3.65
N TRP A 92 -2.36 -8.62 -4.79
CA TRP A 92 -3.18 -8.47 -6.00
C TRP A 92 -3.33 -9.81 -6.71
N LEU A 93 -4.57 -10.21 -7.02
CA LEU A 93 -4.84 -11.42 -7.77
C LEU A 93 -5.57 -11.05 -9.06
N ASP A 94 -5.17 -11.66 -10.18
CA ASP A 94 -5.84 -11.53 -11.47
C ASP A 94 -6.10 -12.91 -12.11
N THR A 95 -6.29 -12.99 -13.42
CA THR A 95 -6.54 -14.25 -14.14
C THR A 95 -5.27 -15.09 -14.36
N HIS A 96 -4.08 -14.56 -14.10
CA HIS A 96 -2.78 -15.21 -14.34
C HIS A 96 -2.32 -15.99 -13.11
N GLN A 97 -2.60 -17.29 -13.08
CA GLN A 97 -2.34 -18.16 -11.93
C GLN A 97 -0.87 -18.16 -11.46
N GLU A 98 0.10 -18.11 -12.38
CA GLU A 98 1.52 -18.08 -12.01
C GLU A 98 1.92 -16.76 -11.33
N ALA A 99 1.36 -15.63 -11.78
CA ALA A 99 1.60 -14.33 -11.16
C ALA A 99 0.98 -14.29 -9.75
N ASN A 100 -0.26 -14.78 -9.63
CA ASN A 100 -0.95 -14.93 -8.34
C ASN A 100 -0.17 -15.78 -7.34
N ALA A 101 0.39 -16.91 -7.77
CA ALA A 101 1.19 -17.77 -6.90
C ALA A 101 2.46 -17.05 -6.39
N LYS A 102 3.13 -16.29 -7.26
CA LYS A 102 4.31 -15.48 -6.88
C LYS A 102 3.92 -14.37 -5.91
N GLU A 103 2.81 -13.69 -6.16
CA GLU A 103 2.28 -12.63 -5.29
C GLU A 103 1.95 -13.18 -3.90
N LEU A 104 1.21 -14.30 -3.82
CA LEU A 104 0.84 -14.94 -2.56
C LEU A 104 2.07 -15.43 -1.78
N ALA A 105 3.04 -16.06 -2.45
CA ALA A 105 4.27 -16.47 -1.79
C ALA A 105 5.03 -15.27 -1.22
N LYS A 106 5.07 -14.16 -1.97
CA LYS A 106 5.77 -12.94 -1.57
C LYS A 106 5.05 -12.21 -0.44
N VAL A 107 3.72 -12.11 -0.46
CA VAL A 107 2.96 -11.41 0.58
C VAL A 107 3.12 -12.10 1.94
N VAL A 108 3.11 -13.44 1.96
CA VAL A 108 3.36 -14.23 3.18
C VAL A 108 4.76 -13.98 3.71
N LYS A 109 5.77 -14.02 2.82
CA LYS A 109 7.17 -13.75 3.20
C LYS A 109 7.33 -12.34 3.79
N VAL A 110 6.77 -11.33 3.12
CA VAL A 110 6.88 -9.93 3.55
C VAL A 110 6.15 -9.70 4.87
N ALA A 111 4.93 -10.23 5.03
CA ALA A 111 4.18 -10.12 6.28
C ALA A 111 4.92 -10.76 7.46
N ASN A 112 5.44 -11.97 7.30
CA ASN A 112 6.18 -12.67 8.36
C ASN A 112 7.50 -11.98 8.72
N ALA A 113 8.12 -11.26 7.78
CA ALA A 113 9.36 -10.51 8.03
C ALA A 113 9.12 -9.15 8.70
N ASN A 114 7.86 -8.68 8.80
CA ASN A 114 7.57 -7.32 9.24
C ASN A 114 6.45 -7.22 10.28
N SER A 115 6.81 -6.96 11.54
CA SER A 115 5.89 -6.87 12.69
C SER A 115 4.93 -5.66 12.68
N ASP A 116 5.22 -4.67 11.84
CA ASP A 116 4.41 -3.48 11.56
C ASP A 116 3.28 -3.75 10.55
N VAL A 117 3.29 -4.91 9.89
CA VAL A 117 2.14 -5.39 9.12
C VAL A 117 1.06 -5.85 10.09
N LYS A 118 -0.10 -5.16 10.10
CA LYS A 118 -1.21 -5.45 11.03
C LYS A 118 -2.28 -6.34 10.42
N GLN A 119 -2.37 -6.35 9.10
CA GLN A 119 -3.35 -7.11 8.37
C GLN A 119 -2.80 -7.44 6.98
N VAL A 120 -3.18 -8.59 6.44
CA VAL A 120 -3.00 -8.95 5.02
C VAL A 120 -4.38 -9.02 4.37
N MET A 121 -4.53 -8.40 3.21
CA MET A 121 -5.73 -8.48 2.38
C MET A 121 -5.39 -9.12 1.05
N VAL A 122 -6.12 -10.18 0.70
CA VAL A 122 -5.93 -10.94 -0.54
C VAL A 122 -7.07 -10.63 -1.48
N GLY A 123 -6.73 -10.23 -2.71
CA GLY A 123 -7.69 -9.86 -3.74
C GLY A 123 -8.11 -8.38 -3.66
N ASN A 124 -8.42 -7.84 -4.83
CA ASN A 124 -9.07 -6.56 -5.05
C ASN A 124 -9.92 -6.77 -6.32
N GLU A 125 -11.21 -6.40 -6.27
CA GLU A 125 -12.21 -6.67 -7.34
C GLU A 125 -11.77 -6.28 -8.75
#